data_AF-A0A962FDL3-F1
#
_entry.id   AF-A0A962FDL3-F1
#
_cell.length_a   1.000
_cell.length_b   1.000
_cell.length_c   1.000
_cell.angle_alpha   90.00
_cell.angle_beta   90.00
_cell.angle_gamma   90.00
#
_symmetry.space_group_name_H-M   'P 1'
#
loop_
_entity.id
_entity.type
_entity.pdbx_description
1 polymer ?
#
loop_
_entity_poly.entity_id
_entity_poly.type
_entity_poly.pdbx_seq_one_letter_code
_entity_poly.pdbx_strand_id
1 'polypeptide(L)'
;MRIIAATVLLCASGATASACNAGKAGFAVGKPFSTELAERARIAAGVIIARRMMGGRAYTMEFRGDRLNLHTNKSRLLRVSCG
;
A
#
# COMPACT_ATOMS: atom_id res chain seq x y z
N MET A 1 0.68 24.04 49.03
CA MET A 1 0.18 22.77 48.47
C MET A 1 -0.44 23.05 47.10
N ARG A 2 0.30 22.81 46.01
CA ARG A 2 -0.22 22.96 44.65
C ARG A 2 0.28 21.78 43.80
N ILE A 3 -0.59 20.78 43.75
CA ILE A 3 -0.91 19.87 42.65
C ILE A 3 0.25 19.52 41.71
N ILE A 4 0.76 18.30 41.88
CA ILE A 4 1.68 17.60 40.99
C ILE A 4 0.93 17.28 39.69
N ALA A 5 1.36 17.87 38.57
CA ALA A 5 0.91 17.48 37.25
C ALA A 5 1.66 16.20 36.83
N ALA A 6 0.96 15.07 36.83
CA ALA A 6 1.48 13.80 36.36
C ALA A 6 1.61 13.82 34.84
N THR A 7 2.85 13.89 34.35
CA THR A 7 3.20 13.72 32.94
C THR A 7 2.99 12.26 32.55
N VAL A 8 1.91 11.99 31.80
CA VAL A 8 1.68 10.68 31.19
C VAL A 8 2.64 10.53 30.01
N LEU A 9 3.64 9.65 30.14
CA LEU A 9 4.52 9.26 29.05
C LEU A 9 3.83 8.16 28.23
N LEU A 10 3.18 8.56 27.12
CA LEU A 10 2.55 7.64 26.18
C LEU A 10 3.63 7.05 25.25
N CYS A 11 4.15 5.88 25.58
CA CYS A 11 5.01 5.12 24.67
C CYS A 11 4.11 4.31 23.72
N ALA A 12 3.94 4.75 22.48
CA ALA A 12 3.28 3.99 21.45
C ALA A 12 4.17 3.94 20.21
N SER A 13 4.62 2.74 19.84
CA SER A 13 4.52 2.20 18.48
C SER A 13 5.20 0.83 18.44
N GLY A 14 4.44 -0.22 18.75
CA GLY A 14 4.65 -1.47 18.05
C GLY A 14 4.46 -1.15 16.56
N ALA A 15 5.48 -1.38 15.75
CA ALA A 15 5.41 -1.19 14.31
C ALA A 15 4.39 -2.18 13.74
N THR A 16 3.11 -1.82 13.81
CA THR A 16 2.10 -2.39 12.94
C THR A 16 2.60 -2.09 11.53
N ALA A 17 2.77 -3.12 10.69
CA ALA A 17 2.96 -2.88 9.27
C ALA A 17 1.89 -1.87 8.86
N SER A 18 2.31 -0.67 8.44
CA SER A 18 1.38 0.41 8.15
C SER A 18 0.31 -0.15 7.23
N ALA A 19 -0.96 -0.09 7.66
CA ALA A 19 -2.04 -0.67 6.89
C ALA A 19 -1.96 -0.14 5.46
N CYS A 20 -2.00 -1.03 4.47
CA CYS A 20 -1.81 -0.68 3.06
C CYS A 20 -2.59 0.59 2.68
N ASN A 21 -1.92 1.55 2.05
CA ASN A 21 -2.53 2.77 1.56
C ASN A 21 -2.40 2.88 0.05
N ALA A 22 -3.36 2.28 -0.68
CA ALA A 22 -3.39 2.36 -2.14
C ALA A 22 -3.54 3.80 -2.67
N GLY A 23 -4.14 4.71 -1.90
CA GLY A 23 -4.30 6.12 -2.30
C GLY A 23 -2.96 6.82 -2.53
N LYS A 24 -1.95 6.53 -1.70
CA LYS A 24 -0.59 7.06 -1.88
C LYS A 24 0.10 6.55 -3.16
N ALA A 25 -0.35 5.43 -3.73
CA ALA A 25 0.12 4.89 -5.00
C ALA A 25 -0.67 5.39 -6.22
N GLY A 26 -1.62 6.31 -6.05
CA GLY A 26 -2.49 6.80 -7.12
C GLY A 26 -1.75 7.41 -8.31
N PHE A 27 -0.54 7.96 -8.09
CA PHE A 27 0.31 8.52 -9.15
C PHE A 27 0.69 7.51 -10.25
N ALA A 28 0.59 6.20 -9.97
CA ALA A 28 0.91 5.16 -10.94
C ALA A 28 -0.20 4.91 -11.96
N VAL A 29 -1.45 5.31 -11.65
CA VAL A 29 -2.60 5.10 -12.54
C VAL A 29 -2.41 5.87 -13.85
N GLY A 30 -2.69 5.20 -14.97
CA GLY A 30 -2.53 5.75 -16.32
C GLY A 30 -1.09 5.76 -16.84
N LYS A 31 -0.09 5.40 -16.04
CA LYS A 31 1.30 5.27 -16.51
C LYS A 31 1.56 3.88 -17.12
N PRO A 32 2.54 3.76 -18.03
CA PRO A 32 3.03 2.47 -18.47
C PRO A 32 3.57 1.66 -17.28
N PHE A 33 3.24 0.37 -17.20
CA PHE A 33 3.79 -0.51 -16.18
C PHE A 33 5.28 -0.71 -16.39
N SER A 34 6.06 -0.52 -15.33
CA SER A 34 7.46 -0.94 -15.23
C SER A 34 7.72 -1.48 -13.82
N THR A 35 8.80 -2.26 -13.67
CA THR A 35 9.25 -2.76 -12.36
C THR A 35 9.57 -1.60 -11.42
N GLU A 36 10.22 -0.54 -11.94
CA GLU A 36 10.52 0.67 -11.17
C GLU A 36 9.26 1.40 -10.70
N LEU A 37 8.26 1.57 -11.56
CA LEU A 37 6.99 2.19 -11.19
C LEU A 37 6.25 1.35 -10.13
N ALA A 38 6.27 0.03 -10.29
CA ALA A 38 5.68 -0.89 -9.33
C ALA A 38 6.36 -0.79 -7.95
N GLU A 39 7.68 -0.66 -7.92
CA GLU A 39 8.45 -0.53 -6.68
C GLU A 39 8.18 0.81 -5.98
N ARG A 40 8.16 1.91 -6.72
CA ARG A 40 7.78 3.21 -6.16
C ARG A 40 6.35 3.19 -5.60
N ALA A 41 5.42 2.55 -6.30
CA ALA A 41 4.04 2.38 -5.83
C ALA A 41 3.96 1.53 -4.55
N ARG A 42 4.76 0.45 -4.46
CA ARG A 42 4.86 -0.42 -3.27
C ARG A 42 5.32 0.37 -2.05
N ILE A 43 6.42 1.12 -2.18
CA ILE A 43 7.00 1.95 -1.13
C ILE A 43 5.99 3.02 -0.69
N ALA A 44 5.37 3.72 -1.64
CA ALA A 44 4.38 4.75 -1.34
C ALA A 44 3.14 4.19 -0.60
N ALA A 45 2.71 2.98 -0.95
CA ALA A 45 1.60 2.31 -0.30
C ALA A 45 1.93 1.73 1.09
N GLY A 46 3.21 1.69 1.48
CA GLY A 46 3.66 1.22 2.79
C GLY A 46 3.58 -0.30 2.98
N VAL A 47 3.62 -1.07 1.88
CA VAL A 47 3.42 -2.53 1.90
C VAL A 47 4.69 -3.31 1.58
N ILE A 48 4.71 -4.61 1.91
CA ILE A 48 5.88 -5.47 1.68
C ILE A 48 5.95 -5.92 0.22
N ILE A 49 4.81 -6.14 -0.43
CA ILE A 49 4.78 -6.73 -1.78
C ILE A 49 3.84 -5.95 -2.70
N ALA A 50 4.23 -5.80 -3.97
CA ALA A 50 3.33 -5.37 -5.04
C ALA A 50 3.16 -6.50 -6.07
N ARG A 51 1.91 -6.75 -6.49
CA ARG A 51 1.56 -7.77 -7.48
C ARG A 51 0.92 -7.13 -8.70
N ARG A 52 1.47 -7.40 -9.90
CA ARG A 52 0.79 -7.06 -11.15
C ARG A 52 -0.37 -8.01 -11.41
N MET A 53 -1.58 -7.45 -11.53
CA MET A 53 -2.77 -8.14 -11.99
C MET A 53 -3.07 -7.70 -13.42
N MET A 54 -3.03 -8.62 -14.39
CA MET A 54 -3.29 -8.35 -15.80
C MET A 54 -4.75 -8.65 -16.11
N GLY A 55 -5.41 -7.71 -16.79
CA GLY A 55 -6.78 -7.89 -17.26
C GLY A 55 -6.92 -9.13 -18.14
N GLY A 56 -8.05 -9.81 -18.03
CA GLY A 56 -8.33 -11.07 -18.73
C GLY A 56 -7.73 -12.32 -18.07
N ARG A 57 -7.00 -12.18 -16.95
CA ARG A 57 -6.51 -13.33 -16.18
C ARG A 57 -7.34 -13.58 -14.93
N ALA A 58 -7.53 -14.86 -14.63
CA ALA A 58 -8.12 -15.29 -13.37
C ALA A 58 -7.10 -15.16 -12.22
N TYR A 59 -7.59 -14.69 -11.07
CA TYR A 59 -6.84 -14.60 -9.83
C TYR A 59 -7.73 -14.99 -8.67
N THR A 60 -7.14 -15.54 -7.62
CA THR A 60 -7.82 -15.70 -6.33
C THR A 60 -7.95 -14.34 -5.64
N MET A 61 -9.12 -14.11 -5.03
CA MET A 61 -9.48 -12.86 -4.35
C MET A 61 -9.22 -12.93 -2.84
N GLU A 62 -8.18 -13.67 -2.45
CA GLU A 62 -7.71 -13.72 -1.06
C GLU A 62 -7.13 -12.36 -0.67
N PHE A 63 -7.58 -11.86 0.49
CA PHE A 63 -7.14 -10.57 1.01
C PHE A 63 -5.82 -10.68 1.75
N ARG A 64 -4.86 -9.86 1.32
CA ARG A 64 -3.54 -9.69 1.94
C ARG A 64 -3.26 -8.23 2.23
N GLY A 65 -3.38 -7.83 3.49
CA GLY A 65 -3.17 -6.44 3.93
C GLY A 65 -1.74 -5.92 3.73
N ASP A 66 -0.78 -6.80 3.53
CA ASP A 66 0.63 -6.51 3.24
C ASP A 66 0.94 -6.43 1.73
N ARG A 67 -0.10 -6.40 0.88
CA ARG A 67 0.02 -6.43 -0.58
C ARG A 67 -0.69 -5.27 -1.26
N LEU A 68 -0.02 -4.69 -2.26
CA LEU A 68 -0.58 -3.78 -3.24
C LEU A 68 -0.83 -4.53 -4.56
N ASN A 69 -2.07 -4.57 -5.04
CA ASN A 69 -2.40 -5.03 -6.38
C ASN A 69 -2.34 -3.87 -7.37
N LEU A 70 -1.55 -4.05 -8.44
CA LEU A 70 -1.41 -3.13 -9.56
C LEU A 70 -2.18 -3.71 -10.76
N HIS A 71 -3.38 -3.21 -10.99
CA HIS A 71 -4.24 -3.67 -12.08
C HIS A 71 -3.77 -3.04 -13.38
N THR A 72 -3.45 -3.88 -14.35
CA THR A 72 -2.92 -3.49 -15.66
C THR A 72 -3.79 -4.04 -16.77
N ASN A 73 -3.95 -3.27 -17.84
CA ASN A 73 -4.44 -3.78 -19.12
C ASN A 73 -3.43 -3.41 -20.19
N LYS A 74 -3.06 -4.37 -21.03
CA LYS A 74 -1.88 -4.27 -21.90
C LYS A 74 -0.68 -3.83 -21.05
N SER A 75 -0.08 -2.70 -21.39
CA SER A 75 1.08 -2.13 -20.69
C SER A 75 0.73 -0.94 -19.79
N ARG A 76 -0.55 -0.65 -19.48
CA ARG A 76 -0.94 0.52 -18.66
C ARG A 76 -1.57 0.10 -17.34
N LEU A 77 -1.25 0.82 -16.26
CA LEU A 77 -1.98 0.71 -14.99
C LEU A 77 -3.35 1.36 -15.09
N LEU A 78 -4.38 0.64 -14.66
CA LEU A 78 -5.76 1.09 -14.62
C LEU A 78 -6.20 1.46 -13.19
N ARG A 79 -5.75 0.70 -12.20
CA ARG A 79 -6.16 0.85 -10.81
C ARG A 79 -5.10 0.29 -9.87
N VAL A 80 -5.07 0.81 -8.64
CA VAL A 80 -4.33 0.26 -7.52
C VAL A 80 -5.29 -0.12 -6.40
N SER A 81 -5.02 -1.21 -5.68
CA SER A 81 -5.86 -1.63 -4.55
C SER A 81 -5.08 -2.44 -3.53
N CYS A 82 -5.44 -2.31 -2.26
CA CYS A 82 -4.92 -3.17 -1.20
C CYS A 82 -5.59 -4.53 -1.23
N GLY A 83 -4.85 -5.56 -0.84
CA GLY A 83 -5.38 -6.90 -0.65
C GLY A 83 -4.71 -7.95 -1.48
#